data_AF-A0A9D6YJJ3-F1
#
_entry.id   AF-A0A9D6YJJ3-F1
#
_cell.length_a   1.000
_cell.length_b   1.000
_cell.length_c   1.000
_cell.angle_alpha   90.00
_cell.angle_beta   90.00
_cell.angle_gamma   90.00
#
_symmetry.space_group_name_H-M   'P 1'
#
loop_
_entity.id
_entity.type
_entity.pdbx_description
1 polymer ?
#
loop_
_entity_poly.entity_id
_entity_poly.type
_entity_poly.pdbx_seq_one_letter_code
_entity_poly.pdbx_strand_id
1 'polypeptide(L)'
;MRTGPPPWLCRQCSRRAFLQSSACALALLALPPAPAPAQEMRSGFIQPHPALYYHAVAKGLVECRLCPRKCEVKDGERGDCLVRENRGGKYFTLVYGNPCAVHLDPIEKKPFFHVLPGTLSFSIATAGCHLHCKFCQNWEISQARPEKTYNFVLPPEKVVAGAREGQCPSIAYTYVEPLIFYEYMLDTARLGKKAGLLNTCHSAGYINTEPLQTLAEVLDAACIDLKSFDPQFYRDLVGGELAPVLRTLKTLRQKGVHLEIVNLVIPQMNDQPETLAKMCAWIRDELGPLTPLHFSRFYPLYKMQNHFPTPVSALEQARETALKAGLKYVYIGNMPGHKAESTFCHKCGKLVIARRGYRLGEMHLKDGNCGHCGTAIPGIWKQKA
;
A
#
# COMPACT_ATOMS: atom_id res chain seq x y z
N MET A 1 -3.55 -23.60 56.34
CA MET A 1 -2.18 -23.56 56.91
C MET A 1 -1.42 -22.46 56.17
N ARG A 2 -0.82 -21.55 56.94
CA ARG A 2 -0.07 -20.38 56.47
C ARG A 2 1.29 -20.80 55.93
N THR A 3 1.70 -20.27 54.79
CA THR A 3 3.11 -20.16 54.41
C THR A 3 3.37 -18.72 53.97
N GLY A 4 4.06 -17.98 54.84
CA GLY A 4 4.53 -16.62 54.55
C GLY A 4 5.82 -16.63 53.70
N PRO A 5 6.25 -15.45 53.20
CA PRO A 5 7.45 -15.33 52.37
C PRO A 5 8.76 -15.43 53.18
N PRO A 6 9.90 -15.75 52.53
CA PRO A 6 11.18 -16.12 53.18
C PRO A 6 12.00 -14.93 53.75
N PRO A 7 12.97 -15.20 54.67
CA PRO A 7 13.43 -14.27 55.71
C PRO A 7 14.63 -13.37 55.36
N TRP A 8 14.84 -12.95 54.11
CA TRP A 8 15.94 -12.03 53.76
C TRP A 8 15.55 -10.53 53.74
N LEU A 9 14.39 -10.20 54.30
CA LEU A 9 13.91 -8.82 54.53
C LEU A 9 14.27 -8.35 55.95
N CYS A 10 15.51 -7.87 56.15
CA CYS A 10 15.81 -6.77 57.09
C CYS A 10 17.30 -6.40 57.05
N ARG A 11 17.65 -5.41 56.21
CA ARG A 11 18.71 -4.48 56.56
C ARG A 11 18.04 -3.14 56.82
N GLN A 12 18.17 -2.64 58.05
CA GLN A 12 17.70 -1.31 58.44
C GLN A 12 18.36 -0.28 57.54
N CYS A 13 17.60 0.22 56.57
CA CYS A 13 18.03 1.32 55.72
C CYS A 13 17.94 2.59 56.57
N SER A 14 19.09 3.13 57.00
CA SER A 14 19.11 4.40 57.72
C SER A 14 18.58 5.50 56.80
N ARG A 15 17.91 6.52 57.36
CA ARG A 15 17.40 7.68 56.59
C ARG A 15 18.48 8.31 55.69
N ARG A 16 19.76 8.21 56.08
CA ARG A 16 20.91 8.71 55.31
C ARG A 16 21.22 7.86 54.07
N ALA A 17 21.07 6.54 54.16
CA ALA A 17 21.26 5.62 53.03
C ALA A 17 20.12 5.72 51.99
N PHE A 18 18.88 5.98 52.43
CA PHE A 18 17.74 6.24 51.54
C PHE A 18 17.92 7.54 50.74
N LEU A 19 18.37 8.63 51.39
CA LEU A 19 18.59 9.91 50.71
C LEU A 19 19.76 9.86 49.71
N GLN A 20 20.84 9.12 50.00
CA GLN A 20 21.96 8.96 49.05
C GLN A 20 21.61 8.11 47.82
N SER A 21 20.78 7.07 47.98
CA SER A 21 20.31 6.24 46.87
C SER A 21 19.22 6.91 46.03
N SER A 22 18.43 7.80 46.64
CA SER A 22 17.45 8.64 45.92
C SER A 22 18.13 9.70 45.04
N ALA A 23 19.25 10.26 45.49
CA ALA A 23 20.00 11.26 44.73
C ALA A 23 20.68 10.68 43.47
N CYS A 24 21.13 9.41 43.51
CA CYS A 24 21.67 8.74 42.31
C CYS A 24 20.58 8.20 41.38
N ALA A 25 19.41 7.80 41.90
CA ALA A 25 18.29 7.35 41.07
C ALA A 25 17.60 8.52 40.32
N LEU A 26 17.61 9.73 40.89
CA LEU A 26 17.07 10.93 40.22
C LEU A 26 18.00 11.50 39.14
N ALA A 27 19.30 11.20 39.17
CA ALA A 27 20.24 11.64 38.13
C ALA A 27 20.17 10.77 36.85
N LEU A 28 19.70 9.52 36.95
CA LEU A 28 19.51 8.61 35.81
C LEU A 28 18.11 8.69 35.18
N LEU A 29 17.16 9.37 35.84
CA LEU A 29 15.82 9.67 35.31
C LEU A 29 15.72 11.06 34.67
N ALA A 30 16.82 11.83 34.65
CA ALA A 30 16.90 13.19 34.14
C ALA A 30 17.65 13.32 32.80
N LEU A 31 17.99 12.21 32.15
CA LEU A 31 18.36 12.25 30.74
C LEU A 31 17.07 12.16 29.93
N PRO A 32 16.64 13.22 29.24
CA PRO A 32 15.59 13.06 28.25
C PRO A 32 16.04 11.95 27.29
N PRO A 33 15.14 11.06 26.82
CA PRO A 33 15.50 10.22 25.69
C PRO A 33 16.09 11.16 24.64
N ALA A 34 17.28 10.83 24.13
CA ALA A 34 17.84 11.56 23.00
C ALA A 34 16.69 11.65 21.98
N PRO A 35 16.25 12.86 21.59
CA PRO A 35 15.15 12.97 20.66
C PRO A 35 15.58 12.14 19.45
N ALA A 36 14.82 11.08 19.13
CA ALA A 36 14.94 10.43 17.85
C ALA A 36 14.94 11.58 16.84
N PRO A 37 16.01 11.77 16.05
CA PRO A 37 16.16 12.99 15.27
C PRO A 37 14.91 13.10 14.41
N ALA A 38 14.05 14.06 14.76
CA ALA A 38 12.78 14.25 14.08
C ALA A 38 13.15 14.41 12.61
N GLN A 39 12.65 13.50 11.79
CA GLN A 39 13.12 13.38 10.41
C GLN A 39 12.78 14.68 9.69
N GLU A 40 13.81 15.46 9.38
CA GLU A 40 13.63 16.84 8.94
C GLU A 40 12.91 16.86 7.58
N MET A 41 11.72 17.47 7.55
CA MET A 41 11.00 17.74 6.32
C MET A 41 11.51 19.05 5.72
N ARG A 42 11.82 19.03 4.42
CA ARG A 42 12.33 20.19 3.69
C ARG A 42 11.38 20.52 2.55
N SER A 43 10.95 21.79 2.50
CA SER A 43 10.13 22.28 1.39
C SER A 43 10.90 22.18 0.09
N GLY A 44 10.32 21.51 -0.90
CA GLY A 44 10.88 21.37 -2.25
C GLY A 44 12.16 20.55 -2.35
N PHE A 45 12.48 19.73 -1.35
CA PHE A 45 13.68 18.88 -1.41
C PHE A 45 13.55 17.80 -2.47
N ILE A 46 14.43 17.83 -3.47
CA ILE A 46 14.53 16.83 -4.53
C ILE A 46 15.96 16.30 -4.63
N GLN A 47 16.08 15.02 -4.96
CA GLN A 47 17.36 14.39 -5.24
C GLN A 47 17.29 13.71 -6.61
N PRO A 48 17.83 14.34 -7.67
CA PRO A 48 17.90 13.72 -8.98
C PRO A 48 18.71 12.41 -8.93
N HIS A 49 18.12 11.33 -9.44
CA HIS A 49 18.74 10.02 -9.56
C HIS A 49 18.57 9.51 -11.00
N PRO A 50 19.57 8.86 -11.62
CA PRO A 50 19.41 8.22 -12.93
C PRO A 50 18.13 7.37 -13.01
N ALA A 51 17.29 7.62 -14.00
CA ALA A 51 16.07 6.86 -14.21
C ALA A 51 16.35 5.59 -15.02
N LEU A 52 15.57 4.54 -14.74
CA LEU A 52 15.52 3.31 -15.53
C LEU A 52 14.40 3.39 -16.57
N TYR A 53 14.45 2.47 -17.54
CA TYR A 53 13.45 2.26 -18.59
C TYR A 53 13.21 3.51 -19.44
N TYR A 54 14.24 3.95 -20.16
CA TYR A 54 14.12 4.96 -21.20
C TYR A 54 15.14 4.69 -22.31
N HIS A 55 14.93 5.32 -23.46
CA HIS A 55 15.88 5.29 -24.59
C HIS A 55 16.09 6.71 -25.10
N ALA A 56 17.30 7.02 -25.55
CA ALA A 56 17.53 8.21 -26.34
C ALA A 56 16.99 7.97 -27.76
N VAL A 57 16.07 8.81 -28.22
CA VAL A 57 15.43 8.70 -29.54
C VAL A 57 16.14 9.58 -30.57
N ALA A 58 16.59 10.75 -30.12
CA ALA A 58 17.36 11.70 -30.91
C ALA A 58 18.23 12.54 -29.95
N LYS A 59 19.06 13.44 -30.50
CA LYS A 59 19.88 14.35 -29.69
C LYS A 59 18.98 15.19 -28.76
N GLY A 60 19.10 14.96 -27.46
CA GLY A 60 18.33 15.67 -26.43
C GLY A 60 16.87 15.21 -26.28
N LEU A 61 16.43 14.14 -26.95
CA LEU A 61 15.08 13.59 -26.84
C LEU A 61 15.12 12.18 -26.25
N VAL A 62 14.35 11.95 -25.18
CA VAL A 62 14.23 10.64 -24.54
C VAL A 62 12.79 10.11 -24.60
N GLU A 63 12.62 8.82 -24.85
CA GLU A 63 11.33 8.11 -24.71
C GLU A 63 11.35 7.33 -23.39
N CYS A 64 10.43 7.67 -22.48
CA CYS A 64 10.25 6.93 -21.23
C CYS A 64 9.44 5.65 -21.49
N ARG A 65 9.95 4.48 -21.08
CA ARG A 65 9.27 3.17 -21.19
C ARG A 65 8.84 2.58 -19.85
N LEU A 66 8.84 3.36 -18.77
CA LEU A 66 8.35 2.89 -17.48
C LEU A 66 6.86 2.51 -17.54
N CYS A 67 6.01 3.41 -18.04
CA CYS A 67 4.57 3.20 -18.09
C CYS A 67 4.01 3.31 -19.51
N PRO A 68 2.76 2.89 -19.76
CA PRO A 68 2.17 2.88 -21.09
C PRO A 68 2.04 4.26 -21.76
N ARG A 69 2.24 5.37 -21.02
CA ARG A 69 2.22 6.74 -21.58
C ARG A 69 3.29 6.98 -22.65
N LYS A 70 4.42 6.28 -22.57
CA LYS A 70 5.54 6.40 -23.52
C LYS A 70 5.94 7.85 -23.83
N CYS A 71 6.07 8.68 -22.79
CA CYS A 71 6.35 10.11 -22.97
C CYS A 71 7.67 10.31 -23.74
N GLU A 72 7.61 11.08 -24.83
CA GLU A 72 8.78 11.69 -25.46
C GLU A 72 9.08 13.02 -24.76
N VAL A 73 10.25 13.14 -24.16
CA VAL A 73 10.61 14.26 -23.27
C VAL A 73 11.83 14.97 -23.83
N LYS A 74 11.68 16.24 -24.19
CA LYS A 74 12.80 17.06 -24.69
C LYS A 74 13.73 17.47 -23.56
N ASP A 75 14.91 17.93 -23.91
CA ASP A 75 15.90 18.42 -22.95
C ASP A 75 15.31 19.55 -22.08
N GLY A 76 15.49 19.44 -20.76
CA GLY A 76 14.92 20.36 -19.77
C GLY A 76 13.43 20.14 -19.45
N GLU A 77 12.74 19.25 -20.16
CA GLU A 77 11.33 18.94 -19.93
C GLU A 77 11.13 17.73 -19.00
N ARG A 78 9.87 17.52 -18.60
CA ARG A 78 9.43 16.40 -17.75
C ARG A 78 8.39 15.55 -18.46
N GLY A 79 8.34 14.28 -18.07
CA GLY A 79 7.22 13.42 -18.43
C GLY A 79 5.92 13.84 -17.75
N ASP A 80 4.81 13.25 -18.20
CA ASP A 80 3.44 13.52 -17.72
C ASP A 80 3.28 13.37 -16.20
N CYS A 81 4.05 12.47 -15.59
CA CYS A 81 4.09 12.26 -14.14
C CYS A 81 4.73 13.41 -13.33
N LEU A 82 5.37 14.36 -13.99
CA LEU A 82 6.07 15.54 -13.42
C LEU A 82 7.27 15.25 -12.51
N VAL A 83 7.62 13.97 -12.32
CA VAL A 83 8.70 13.53 -11.43
C VAL A 83 9.93 12.99 -12.15
N ARG A 84 9.89 12.90 -13.48
CA ARG A 84 11.02 12.47 -14.28
C ARG A 84 11.38 13.51 -15.32
N GLU A 85 12.65 13.86 -15.41
CA GLU A 85 13.18 15.00 -16.14
C GLU A 85 14.33 14.58 -17.04
N ASN A 86 14.35 15.10 -18.27
CA ASN A 86 15.46 14.92 -19.20
C ASN A 86 16.49 16.03 -19.02
N ARG A 87 17.76 15.65 -18.83
CA ARG A 87 18.90 16.56 -18.68
C ARG A 87 20.02 16.13 -19.62
N GLY A 88 20.21 16.86 -20.71
CA GLY A 88 21.23 16.60 -21.72
C GLY A 88 21.09 15.24 -22.41
N GLY A 89 19.85 14.75 -22.61
CA GLY A 89 19.58 13.43 -23.19
C GLY A 89 19.71 12.26 -22.21
N LYS A 90 19.92 12.53 -20.92
CA LYS A 90 19.89 11.53 -19.84
C LYS A 90 18.65 11.75 -18.98
N TYR A 91 17.96 10.68 -18.61
CA TYR A 91 16.72 10.76 -17.86
C TYR A 91 16.94 10.54 -16.37
N PHE A 92 16.29 11.36 -15.55
CA PHE A 92 16.43 11.34 -14.09
C PHE A 92 15.06 11.30 -13.43
N THR A 93 14.92 10.52 -12.36
CA THR A 93 13.82 10.67 -11.40
C THR A 93 14.19 11.74 -10.37
N LEU A 94 13.21 12.55 -9.97
CA LEU A 94 13.35 13.62 -8.97
C LEU A 94 12.80 13.21 -7.60
N VAL A 95 12.28 11.99 -7.51
CA VAL A 95 11.57 11.43 -6.36
C VAL A 95 12.30 10.23 -5.75
N TYR A 96 13.64 10.28 -5.73
CA TYR A 96 14.47 9.27 -5.08
C TYR A 96 14.88 9.69 -3.66
N GLY A 97 14.55 8.87 -2.65
CA GLY A 97 14.96 9.11 -1.27
C GLY A 97 14.30 10.31 -0.60
N ASN A 98 13.21 10.82 -1.17
CA ASN A 98 12.53 12.04 -0.73
C ASN A 98 10.98 11.91 -0.72
N PRO A 99 10.43 10.95 0.05
CA PRO A 99 8.98 10.84 0.18
C PRO A 99 8.37 12.10 0.80
N CYS A 100 7.14 12.43 0.39
CA CYS A 100 6.35 13.51 0.96
C CYS A 100 5.33 13.01 2.00
N ALA A 101 5.16 11.69 2.12
CA ALA A 101 4.34 11.06 3.15
C ALA A 101 5.05 9.81 3.68
N VAL A 102 5.11 9.69 5.01
CA VAL A 102 5.70 8.56 5.74
C VAL A 102 4.82 8.25 6.94
N HIS A 103 4.28 7.04 7.03
CA HIS A 103 3.38 6.65 8.12
C HIS A 103 3.56 5.20 8.55
N LEU A 104 3.45 4.95 9.85
CA LEU A 104 3.23 3.60 10.39
C LEU A 104 1.71 3.36 10.42
N ASP A 105 1.20 2.72 9.37
CA ASP A 105 -0.23 2.51 9.17
C ASP A 105 -0.56 1.02 9.24
N PRO A 106 -1.76 0.64 9.73
CA PRO A 106 -2.26 -0.74 9.61
C PRO A 106 -2.18 -1.23 8.16
N ILE A 107 -1.89 -2.52 8.00
CA ILE A 107 -1.82 -3.15 6.68
C ILE A 107 -3.18 -3.10 5.95
N GLU A 108 -4.28 -3.11 6.70
CA GLU A 108 -5.66 -2.99 6.20
C GLU A 108 -5.92 -1.64 5.48
N LYS A 109 -5.11 -0.60 5.73
CA LYS A 109 -5.23 0.68 5.03
C LYS A 109 -4.73 0.62 3.57
N LYS A 110 -3.92 -0.39 3.20
CA LYS A 110 -3.47 -0.70 1.83
C LYS A 110 -4.36 -1.77 1.19
N PRO A 111 -5.65 -1.72 1.51
CA PRO A 111 -6.65 -2.79 1.45
C PRO A 111 -6.21 -4.26 1.53
N PHE A 112 -5.12 -4.59 2.22
CA PHE A 112 -4.71 -5.99 2.35
C PHE A 112 -5.42 -6.64 3.52
N PHE A 113 -6.39 -7.51 3.24
CA PHE A 113 -7.05 -8.31 4.29
C PHE A 113 -6.43 -9.69 4.44
N HIS A 114 -5.63 -10.12 3.46
CA HIS A 114 -5.01 -11.44 3.42
C HIS A 114 -3.46 -11.33 3.44
N VAL A 115 -2.93 -10.22 3.96
CA VAL A 115 -1.49 -10.03 4.20
C VAL A 115 -1.31 -9.52 5.63
N LEU A 116 -0.72 -10.34 6.49
CA LEU A 116 -0.38 -10.04 7.89
C LEU A 116 -1.41 -9.17 8.66
N PRO A 117 -2.69 -9.56 8.73
CA PRO A 117 -3.72 -8.71 9.33
C PRO A 117 -3.38 -8.23 10.74
N GLY A 118 -3.74 -6.99 11.06
CA GLY A 118 -3.52 -6.36 12.36
C GLY A 118 -2.09 -5.89 12.60
N THR A 119 -1.18 -6.10 11.66
CA THR A 119 0.19 -5.59 11.74
C THR A 119 0.31 -4.18 11.16
N LEU A 120 1.36 -3.49 11.58
CA LEU A 120 1.75 -2.20 10.99
C LEU A 120 2.61 -2.40 9.74
N SER A 121 2.55 -1.42 8.86
CA SER A 121 3.39 -1.35 7.67
C SER A 121 4.00 0.03 7.53
N PHE A 122 5.32 0.07 7.26
CA PHE A 122 6.06 1.31 7.05
C PHE A 122 5.73 1.86 5.67
N SER A 123 4.92 2.91 5.63
CA SER A 123 4.23 3.35 4.42
C SER A 123 4.89 4.60 3.88
N ILE A 124 5.23 4.59 2.60
CA ILE A 124 5.87 5.74 1.95
C ILE A 124 5.19 6.11 0.64
N ALA A 125 5.19 7.41 0.34
CA ALA A 125 4.81 7.95 -0.95
C ALA A 125 5.61 9.20 -1.29
N THR A 126 5.84 9.42 -2.57
CA THR A 126 6.41 10.67 -3.10
C THR A 126 5.33 11.52 -3.73
N ALA A 127 5.66 12.73 -4.17
CA ALA A 127 4.76 13.51 -5.02
C ALA A 127 4.67 12.88 -6.42
N GLY A 128 3.61 13.20 -7.16
CA GLY A 128 3.41 12.84 -8.56
C GLY A 128 2.63 11.54 -8.81
N CYS A 129 2.13 11.40 -10.03
CA CYS A 129 1.37 10.25 -10.52
C CYS A 129 1.27 10.36 -12.05
N HIS A 130 1.32 9.24 -12.78
CA HIS A 130 1.16 9.22 -14.25
C HIS A 130 -0.31 9.03 -14.70
N LEU A 131 -1.26 9.06 -13.75
CA LEU A 131 -2.70 9.04 -13.99
C LEU A 131 -3.34 10.33 -13.45
N HIS A 132 -4.50 10.68 -14.00
CA HIS A 132 -5.25 11.90 -13.67
C HIS A 132 -6.67 11.58 -13.21
N CYS A 133 -6.79 10.62 -12.28
CA CYS A 133 -8.08 10.19 -11.74
C CYS A 133 -8.88 11.40 -11.22
N LYS A 134 -10.05 11.67 -11.80
CA LYS A 134 -10.92 12.79 -11.38
C LYS A 134 -11.45 12.62 -9.95
N PHE A 135 -11.47 11.38 -9.45
CA PHE A 135 -11.87 10.97 -8.11
C PHE A 135 -10.69 10.69 -7.16
N CYS A 136 -9.48 11.16 -7.47
CA CYS A 136 -8.30 10.88 -6.63
C CYS A 136 -8.46 11.42 -5.21
N GLN A 137 -8.26 10.57 -4.20
CA GLN A 137 -8.37 10.95 -2.78
C GLN A 137 -7.08 11.59 -2.24
N ASN A 138 -5.94 11.38 -2.91
CA ASN A 138 -4.63 11.94 -2.56
C ASN A 138 -4.16 12.91 -3.65
N TRP A 139 -5.08 13.71 -4.18
CA TRP A 139 -4.81 14.58 -5.34
C TRP A 139 -3.79 15.67 -5.01
N GLU A 140 -3.72 16.11 -3.75
CA GLU A 140 -2.80 17.14 -3.26
C GLU A 140 -1.33 16.78 -3.46
N ILE A 141 -0.99 15.49 -3.33
CA ILE A 141 0.38 15.01 -3.54
C ILE A 141 0.56 14.30 -4.88
N SER A 142 -0.46 13.59 -5.38
CA SER A 142 -0.36 12.84 -6.64
C SER A 142 -0.37 13.74 -7.87
N GLN A 143 -0.99 14.92 -7.81
CA GLN A 143 -1.03 15.88 -8.92
C GLN A 143 -0.06 17.05 -8.72
N ALA A 144 0.80 16.98 -7.69
CA ALA A 144 1.80 18.00 -7.40
C ALA A 144 3.17 17.64 -7.99
N ARG A 145 3.96 18.69 -8.28
CA ARG A 145 5.39 18.56 -8.54
C ARG A 145 6.12 18.35 -7.20
N PRO A 146 7.20 17.55 -7.16
CA PRO A 146 7.92 17.29 -5.91
C PRO A 146 8.54 18.55 -5.28
N GLU A 147 8.78 19.61 -6.06
CA GLU A 147 9.24 20.91 -5.54
C GLU A 147 8.16 21.68 -4.79
N LYS A 148 6.89 21.28 -4.92
CA LYS A 148 5.73 21.92 -4.29
C LYS A 148 5.24 21.19 -3.04
N THR A 149 5.93 20.12 -2.64
CA THR A 149 5.64 19.35 -1.43
C THR A 149 6.73 19.54 -0.38
N TYR A 150 6.44 19.18 0.86
CA TYR A 150 7.45 19.01 1.89
C TYR A 150 7.92 17.56 1.88
N ASN A 151 9.22 17.35 1.74
CA ASN A 151 9.79 16.02 1.52
C ASN A 151 10.81 15.69 2.62
N PHE A 152 10.81 14.44 3.06
CA PHE A 152 11.80 13.92 4.00
C PHE A 152 13.13 13.65 3.29
N VAL A 153 14.23 13.57 4.04
CA VAL A 153 15.50 12.99 3.56
C VAL A 153 15.58 11.54 4.02
N LEU A 154 15.02 10.63 3.23
CA LEU A 154 14.82 9.22 3.57
C LEU A 154 15.32 8.31 2.43
N PRO A 155 16.64 8.06 2.31
CA PRO A 155 17.16 7.07 1.36
C PRO A 155 16.73 5.64 1.75
N PRO A 156 16.83 4.66 0.81
CA PRO A 156 16.38 3.27 1.02
C PRO A 156 16.80 2.62 2.34
N GLU A 157 18.04 2.82 2.79
CA GLU A 157 18.57 2.25 4.02
C GLU A 157 17.85 2.77 5.26
N LYS A 158 17.46 4.06 5.24
CA LYS A 158 16.69 4.67 6.33
C LYS A 158 15.24 4.20 6.34
N VAL A 159 14.65 3.87 5.19
CA VAL A 159 13.32 3.25 5.15
C VAL A 159 13.35 1.91 5.86
N VAL A 160 14.32 1.06 5.53
CA VAL A 160 14.46 -0.27 6.15
C VAL A 160 14.76 -0.16 7.65
N ALA A 161 15.64 0.76 8.05
CA ALA A 161 15.90 1.02 9.46
C ALA A 161 14.64 1.50 10.20
N GLY A 162 13.91 2.46 9.62
CA GLY A 162 12.67 2.98 10.18
C GLY A 162 11.56 1.92 10.28
N ALA A 163 11.46 1.02 9.30
CA ALA A 163 10.53 -0.11 9.36
C ALA A 163 10.86 -1.07 10.51
N ARG A 164 12.14 -1.37 10.74
CA ARG A 164 12.58 -2.21 11.87
C ARG A 164 12.36 -1.52 13.22
N GLU A 165 12.71 -0.24 13.32
CA GLU A 165 12.51 0.56 14.53
C GLU A 165 11.01 0.67 14.88
N GLY A 166 10.17 0.92 13.87
CA GLY A 166 8.71 0.93 13.99
C GLY A 166 8.07 -0.45 14.11
N GLN A 167 8.86 -1.52 14.27
CA GLN A 167 8.41 -2.91 14.40
C GLN A 167 7.41 -3.35 13.30
N CYS A 168 7.58 -2.79 12.09
CA CYS A 168 6.74 -3.07 10.95
C CYS A 168 7.25 -4.35 10.24
N PRO A 169 6.43 -5.41 10.11
CA PRO A 169 6.74 -6.56 9.25
C PRO A 169 7.03 -6.23 7.78
N SER A 170 6.53 -5.08 7.33
CA SER A 170 6.41 -4.79 5.92
C SER A 170 6.66 -3.32 5.62
N ILE A 171 7.09 -3.07 4.38
CA ILE A 171 7.17 -1.73 3.78
C ILE A 171 6.06 -1.66 2.73
N ALA A 172 5.28 -0.58 2.75
CA ALA A 172 4.20 -0.33 1.82
C ALA A 172 4.50 0.88 0.92
N TYR A 173 4.48 0.66 -0.39
CA TYR A 173 4.55 1.70 -1.40
C TYR A 173 3.11 2.05 -1.82
N THR A 174 2.62 3.25 -1.49
CA THR A 174 1.18 3.56 -1.53
C THR A 174 0.87 5.07 -1.68
N TYR A 175 -0.36 5.48 -1.36
CA TYR A 175 -1.01 6.81 -1.42
C TYR A 175 -1.12 7.44 -2.81
N VAL A 176 -0.01 7.52 -3.53
CA VAL A 176 0.03 7.94 -4.94
C VAL A 176 0.14 6.71 -5.83
N GLU A 177 0.70 6.86 -7.03
CA GLU A 177 1.07 5.72 -7.86
C GLU A 177 2.54 5.32 -7.60
N PRO A 178 2.83 4.24 -6.83
CA PRO A 178 4.19 3.88 -6.47
C PRO A 178 5.12 3.57 -7.63
N LEU A 179 4.55 3.21 -8.79
CA LEU A 179 5.32 2.94 -9.99
C LEU A 179 6.08 4.17 -10.53
N ILE A 180 5.72 5.40 -10.15
CA ILE A 180 6.45 6.62 -10.58
C ILE A 180 7.77 6.83 -9.83
N PHE A 181 7.89 6.34 -8.59
CA PHE A 181 9.13 6.33 -7.80
C PHE A 181 9.84 4.97 -7.88
N TYR A 182 9.78 4.36 -9.07
CA TYR A 182 10.23 2.99 -9.34
C TYR A 182 11.62 2.66 -8.78
N GLU A 183 12.62 3.50 -9.05
CA GLU A 183 14.00 3.25 -8.63
C GLU A 183 14.11 3.21 -7.10
N TYR A 184 13.44 4.16 -6.44
CA TYR A 184 13.43 4.24 -4.98
C TYR A 184 12.71 3.05 -4.35
N MET A 185 11.57 2.65 -4.91
CA MET A 185 10.86 1.44 -4.49
C MET A 185 11.70 0.17 -4.71
N LEU A 186 12.34 0.02 -5.86
CA LEU A 186 13.12 -1.18 -6.21
C LEU A 186 14.32 -1.36 -5.27
N ASP A 187 15.08 -0.30 -5.02
CA ASP A 187 16.25 -0.36 -4.14
C ASP A 187 15.83 -0.60 -2.68
N THR A 188 14.78 0.10 -2.22
CA THR A 188 14.19 -0.13 -0.89
C THR A 188 13.70 -1.57 -0.75
N ALA A 189 13.03 -2.11 -1.77
CA ALA A 189 12.49 -3.46 -1.72
C ALA A 189 13.57 -4.53 -1.67
N ARG A 190 14.67 -4.34 -2.42
CA ARG A 190 15.85 -5.22 -2.36
C ARG A 190 16.48 -5.23 -0.96
N LEU A 191 16.62 -4.07 -0.33
CA LEU A 191 17.14 -3.97 1.04
C LEU A 191 16.16 -4.55 2.06
N GLY A 192 14.86 -4.26 1.93
CA GLY A 192 13.80 -4.79 2.80
C GLY A 192 13.77 -6.31 2.80
N LYS A 193 13.87 -6.93 1.62
CA LYS A 193 13.93 -8.39 1.47
C LYS A 193 15.14 -9.00 2.17
N LYS A 194 16.32 -8.38 2.06
CA LYS A 194 17.53 -8.80 2.80
C LYS A 194 17.36 -8.67 4.31
N ALA A 195 16.52 -7.74 4.76
CA ALA A 195 16.22 -7.52 6.17
C ALA A 195 15.01 -8.34 6.70
N GLY A 196 14.45 -9.25 5.90
CA GLY A 196 13.30 -10.06 6.29
C GLY A 196 11.95 -9.32 6.29
N LEU A 197 11.88 -8.14 5.70
CA LEU A 197 10.66 -7.34 5.59
C LEU A 197 9.88 -7.72 4.32
N LEU A 198 8.55 -7.82 4.42
CA LEU A 198 7.69 -7.98 3.25
C LEU A 198 7.58 -6.67 2.48
N ASN A 199 7.61 -6.74 1.16
CA ASN A 199 7.34 -5.59 0.29
C ASN A 199 5.92 -5.64 -0.25
N THR A 200 5.13 -4.61 0.05
CA THR A 200 3.76 -4.49 -0.42
C THR A 200 3.55 -3.24 -1.26
N CYS A 201 2.73 -3.35 -2.30
CA CYS A 201 2.48 -2.26 -3.24
C CYS A 201 0.97 -2.06 -3.42
N HIS A 202 0.48 -0.85 -3.20
CA HIS A 202 -0.90 -0.47 -3.57
C HIS A 202 -0.85 0.51 -4.73
N SER A 203 -1.31 0.08 -5.90
CA SER A 203 -1.05 0.74 -7.18
C SER A 203 -2.28 0.68 -8.11
N ALA A 204 -2.36 1.58 -9.09
CA ALA A 204 -3.31 1.46 -10.20
C ALA A 204 -2.82 0.47 -11.29
N GLY A 205 -1.63 -0.09 -11.15
CA GLY A 205 -1.11 -1.16 -12.01
C GLY A 205 -0.81 -0.71 -13.45
N TYR A 206 -0.58 0.58 -13.68
CA TYR A 206 -0.39 1.15 -15.03
C TYR A 206 1.10 1.21 -15.42
N ILE A 207 1.68 0.05 -15.72
CA ILE A 207 3.12 -0.17 -15.97
C ILE A 207 3.34 -1.01 -17.24
N ASN A 208 4.48 -0.83 -17.90
CA ASN A 208 4.88 -1.69 -19.01
C ASN A 208 5.41 -3.04 -18.52
N THR A 209 5.38 -4.06 -19.39
CA THR A 209 5.70 -5.44 -19.01
C THR A 209 7.11 -5.62 -18.45
N GLU A 210 8.12 -5.04 -19.08
CA GLU A 210 9.54 -5.19 -18.68
C GLU A 210 9.81 -4.66 -17.25
N PRO A 211 9.48 -3.39 -16.91
CA PRO A 211 9.68 -2.90 -15.55
C PRO A 211 8.82 -3.65 -14.53
N LEU A 212 7.63 -4.13 -14.90
CA LEU A 212 6.79 -4.95 -14.03
C LEU A 212 7.43 -6.31 -13.72
N GLN A 213 8.05 -6.97 -14.71
CA GLN A 213 8.71 -8.26 -14.50
C GLN A 213 9.84 -8.15 -13.46
N THR A 214 10.64 -7.09 -13.54
CA THR A 214 11.71 -6.83 -12.56
C THR A 214 11.13 -6.54 -11.17
N LEU A 215 10.08 -5.72 -11.10
CA LEU A 215 9.46 -5.36 -9.83
C LEU A 215 8.80 -6.56 -9.14
N ALA A 216 8.20 -7.47 -9.91
CA ALA A 216 7.53 -8.66 -9.38
C ALA A 216 8.49 -9.61 -8.63
N GLU A 217 9.81 -9.54 -8.87
CA GLU A 217 10.80 -10.37 -8.17
C GLU A 217 11.06 -9.93 -6.72
N VAL A 218 10.72 -8.68 -6.40
CA VAL A 218 10.97 -8.07 -5.10
C VAL A 218 9.69 -7.81 -4.29
N LEU A 219 8.52 -7.89 -4.92
CA LEU A 219 7.22 -7.75 -4.24
C LEU A 219 6.74 -9.07 -3.65
N ASP A 220 6.23 -9.03 -2.43
CA ASP A 220 5.53 -10.17 -1.81
C ASP A 220 4.03 -10.07 -2.02
N ALA A 221 3.47 -8.85 -1.99
CA ALA A 221 2.05 -8.61 -2.22
C ALA A 221 1.77 -7.33 -3.01
N ALA A 222 0.71 -7.34 -3.80
CA ALA A 222 0.21 -6.19 -4.54
C ALA A 222 -1.32 -6.08 -4.38
N CYS A 223 -1.78 -4.87 -4.06
CA CYS A 223 -3.19 -4.50 -4.11
C CYS A 223 -3.36 -3.59 -5.32
N ILE A 224 -4.09 -4.05 -6.33
CA ILE A 224 -4.23 -3.31 -7.59
C ILE A 224 -5.63 -2.73 -7.72
N ASP A 225 -5.71 -1.42 -7.98
CA ASP A 225 -6.98 -0.76 -8.24
C ASP A 225 -7.46 -1.07 -9.67
N LEU A 226 -8.38 -2.03 -9.81
CA LEU A 226 -9.13 -2.23 -11.06
C LEU A 226 -10.32 -1.27 -11.07
N LYS A 227 -10.08 -0.04 -11.54
CA LYS A 227 -11.01 1.10 -11.34
C LYS A 227 -12.34 0.97 -12.08
N SER A 228 -12.38 0.22 -13.18
CA SER A 228 -13.59 -0.13 -13.93
C SER A 228 -13.27 -1.32 -14.85
N PHE A 229 -14.29 -1.91 -15.46
CA PHE A 229 -14.14 -2.87 -16.55
C PHE A 229 -14.70 -2.32 -17.87
N ASP A 230 -14.60 -1.00 -18.02
CA ASP A 230 -14.97 -0.24 -19.21
C ASP A 230 -13.78 0.64 -19.66
N PRO A 231 -13.27 0.47 -20.90
CA PRO A 231 -12.23 1.33 -21.47
C PRO A 231 -12.61 2.82 -21.54
N GLN A 232 -13.89 3.18 -21.71
CA GLN A 232 -14.31 4.58 -21.79
C GLN A 232 -14.13 5.27 -20.42
N PHE A 233 -14.52 4.62 -19.32
CA PHE A 233 -14.21 5.08 -17.96
C PHE A 233 -12.72 5.41 -17.77
N TYR A 234 -11.82 4.56 -18.28
CA TYR A 234 -10.38 4.80 -18.15
C TYR A 234 -9.90 6.04 -18.92
N ARG A 235 -10.42 6.26 -20.13
CA ARG A 235 -10.10 7.46 -20.91
C ARG A 235 -10.62 8.73 -20.22
N ASP A 236 -11.88 8.70 -19.77
CA ASP A 236 -12.59 9.91 -19.35
C ASP A 236 -12.35 10.31 -17.89
N LEU A 237 -12.22 9.32 -16.99
CA LEU A 237 -12.13 9.56 -15.55
C LEU A 237 -10.75 9.26 -14.98
N VAL A 238 -9.93 8.42 -15.62
CA VAL A 238 -8.62 7.98 -15.11
C VAL A 238 -7.46 8.66 -15.84
N GLY A 239 -7.60 8.95 -17.14
CA GLY A 239 -6.49 9.40 -17.99
C GLY A 239 -5.53 8.25 -18.32
N GLY A 240 -6.06 7.05 -18.57
CA GLY A 240 -5.27 5.87 -18.90
C GLY A 240 -6.06 4.85 -19.70
N GLU A 241 -5.61 3.59 -19.67
CA GLU A 241 -6.21 2.47 -20.40
C GLU A 241 -6.41 1.26 -19.49
N LEU A 242 -7.50 0.51 -19.73
CA LEU A 242 -7.81 -0.71 -18.98
C LEU A 242 -6.82 -1.86 -19.28
N ALA A 243 -6.47 -2.04 -20.56
CA ALA A 243 -5.70 -3.21 -21.00
C ALA A 243 -4.33 -3.36 -20.30
N PRO A 244 -3.53 -2.29 -20.08
CA PRO A 244 -2.32 -2.37 -19.27
C PRO A 244 -2.55 -2.87 -17.85
N VAL A 245 -3.61 -2.43 -17.17
CA VAL A 245 -3.94 -2.86 -15.80
C VAL A 245 -4.27 -4.36 -15.76
N LEU A 246 -5.04 -4.85 -16.72
CA LEU A 246 -5.35 -6.28 -16.84
C LEU A 246 -4.10 -7.13 -17.08
N ARG A 247 -3.16 -6.64 -17.91
CA ARG A 247 -1.85 -7.30 -18.10
C ARG A 247 -1.03 -7.32 -16.81
N THR A 248 -1.07 -6.25 -16.02
CA THR A 248 -0.37 -6.18 -14.74
C THR A 248 -0.89 -7.23 -13.76
N LEU A 249 -2.21 -7.31 -13.60
CA LEU A 249 -2.87 -8.31 -12.75
C LEU A 249 -2.46 -9.75 -13.14
N LYS A 250 -2.51 -10.08 -14.44
CA LYS A 250 -2.10 -11.40 -14.95
C LYS A 250 -0.62 -11.69 -14.68
N THR A 251 0.26 -10.72 -14.92
CA THR A 251 1.71 -10.87 -14.73
C THR A 251 2.06 -11.09 -13.26
N LEU A 252 1.48 -10.29 -12.34
CA LEU A 252 1.71 -10.44 -10.90
C LEU A 252 1.25 -11.81 -10.40
N ARG A 253 0.08 -12.27 -10.87
CA ARG A 253 -0.43 -13.61 -10.56
C ARG A 253 0.51 -14.71 -11.05
N GLN A 254 0.97 -14.63 -12.30
CA GLN A 254 1.92 -15.59 -12.88
C GLN A 254 3.25 -15.63 -12.15
N LYS A 255 3.70 -14.48 -11.62
CA LYS A 255 4.94 -14.35 -10.83
C LYS A 255 4.79 -14.78 -9.37
N GLY A 256 3.60 -15.19 -8.94
CA GLY A 256 3.35 -15.67 -7.58
C GLY A 256 3.28 -14.57 -6.52
N VAL A 257 3.13 -13.30 -6.93
CA VAL A 257 2.88 -12.19 -6.01
C VAL A 257 1.45 -12.35 -5.44
N HIS A 258 1.28 -12.22 -4.12
CA HIS A 258 -0.06 -12.25 -3.53
C HIS A 258 -0.86 -11.05 -4.03
N LEU A 259 -2.05 -11.30 -4.58
CA LEU A 259 -2.83 -10.28 -5.27
C LEU A 259 -4.16 -10.05 -4.59
N GLU A 260 -4.44 -8.80 -4.26
CA GLU A 260 -5.77 -8.32 -3.91
C GLU A 260 -6.19 -7.22 -4.88
N ILE A 261 -7.49 -7.04 -5.08
CA ILE A 261 -8.02 -6.08 -6.04
C ILE A 261 -8.97 -5.13 -5.33
N VAL A 262 -8.85 -3.84 -5.63
CA VAL A 262 -9.82 -2.83 -5.19
C VAL A 262 -10.57 -2.29 -6.39
N ASN A 263 -11.87 -2.18 -6.26
CA ASN A 263 -12.73 -1.42 -7.14
C ASN A 263 -13.45 -0.35 -6.31
N LEU A 264 -13.10 0.92 -6.53
CA LEU A 264 -13.82 2.05 -5.93
C LEU A 264 -15.13 2.24 -6.71
N VAL A 265 -16.26 1.93 -6.09
CA VAL A 265 -17.57 1.96 -6.77
C VAL A 265 -18.08 3.39 -6.78
N ILE A 266 -18.14 4.01 -7.95
CA ILE A 266 -18.63 5.37 -8.19
C ILE A 266 -20.04 5.27 -8.78
N PRO A 267 -21.07 5.81 -8.09
CA PRO A 267 -22.44 5.73 -8.56
C PRO A 267 -22.61 6.24 -9.99
N GLN A 268 -23.39 5.52 -10.80
CA GLN A 268 -23.72 5.86 -12.18
C GLN A 268 -22.52 5.87 -13.15
N MET A 269 -21.33 5.45 -12.72
CA MET A 269 -20.10 5.52 -13.52
C MET A 269 -19.45 4.16 -13.75
N ASN A 270 -19.36 3.32 -12.70
CA ASN A 270 -18.81 1.96 -12.81
C ASN A 270 -19.56 0.93 -11.96
N ASP A 271 -20.78 1.25 -11.53
CA ASP A 271 -21.63 0.43 -10.66
C ASP A 271 -22.70 -0.38 -11.43
N GLN A 272 -22.65 -0.36 -12.76
CA GLN A 272 -23.59 -1.07 -13.63
C GLN A 272 -23.43 -2.59 -13.45
N PRO A 273 -24.51 -3.34 -13.17
CA PRO A 273 -24.44 -4.77 -12.87
C PRO A 273 -23.74 -5.61 -13.93
N GLU A 274 -23.94 -5.31 -15.21
CA GLU A 274 -23.36 -6.04 -16.33
C GLU A 274 -21.84 -5.85 -16.41
N THR A 275 -21.37 -4.62 -16.20
CA THR A 275 -19.94 -4.29 -16.19
C THR A 275 -19.25 -4.96 -15.01
N LEU A 276 -19.87 -4.91 -13.82
CA LEU A 276 -19.36 -5.59 -12.63
C LEU A 276 -19.34 -7.12 -12.80
N ALA A 277 -20.37 -7.71 -13.40
CA ALA A 277 -20.43 -9.15 -13.67
C ALA A 277 -19.29 -9.58 -14.60
N LYS A 278 -19.03 -8.82 -15.69
CA LYS A 278 -17.90 -9.07 -16.60
C LYS A 278 -16.55 -8.98 -15.87
N MET A 279 -16.38 -7.96 -15.04
CA MET A 279 -15.17 -7.80 -14.21
C MET A 279 -14.96 -9.01 -13.30
N CYS A 280 -16.00 -9.42 -12.57
CA CYS A 280 -15.91 -10.50 -11.60
C CYS A 280 -15.66 -11.86 -12.27
N ALA A 281 -16.30 -12.12 -13.42
CA ALA A 281 -16.04 -13.30 -14.22
C ALA A 281 -14.58 -13.33 -14.70
N TRP A 282 -14.08 -12.21 -15.23
CA TRP A 282 -12.69 -12.09 -15.66
C TRP A 282 -11.70 -12.33 -14.50
N ILE A 283 -11.92 -11.74 -13.32
CA ILE A 283 -11.08 -11.99 -12.13
C ILE A 283 -11.09 -13.48 -11.76
N ARG A 284 -12.27 -14.11 -11.73
CA ARG A 284 -12.37 -15.55 -11.42
C ARG A 284 -11.58 -16.39 -12.42
N ASP A 285 -11.75 -16.13 -13.71
CA ASP A 285 -11.23 -16.99 -14.77
C ASP A 285 -9.71 -16.80 -14.96
N GLU A 286 -9.21 -15.57 -14.83
CA GLU A 286 -7.80 -15.24 -15.09
C GLU A 286 -6.92 -15.26 -13.84
N LEU A 287 -7.49 -14.93 -12.67
CA LEU A 287 -6.73 -14.79 -11.43
C LEU A 287 -7.10 -15.87 -10.40
N GLY A 288 -8.31 -16.43 -10.51
CA GLY A 288 -8.81 -17.52 -9.70
C GLY A 288 -9.89 -17.07 -8.71
N PRO A 289 -10.82 -17.98 -8.32
CA PRO A 289 -11.96 -17.66 -7.45
C PRO A 289 -11.58 -17.24 -6.03
N LEU A 290 -10.35 -17.52 -5.63
CA LEU A 290 -9.80 -17.21 -4.31
C LEU A 290 -9.12 -15.83 -4.23
N THR A 291 -9.06 -15.08 -5.34
CA THR A 291 -8.50 -13.71 -5.37
C THR A 291 -9.40 -12.76 -4.58
N PRO A 292 -8.91 -12.09 -3.53
CA PRO A 292 -9.69 -11.10 -2.79
C PRO A 292 -10.07 -9.89 -3.66
N LEU A 293 -11.35 -9.52 -3.61
CA LEU A 293 -11.89 -8.33 -4.26
C LEU A 293 -12.56 -7.42 -3.22
N HIS A 294 -12.19 -6.15 -3.23
CA HIS A 294 -12.68 -5.12 -2.33
C HIS A 294 -13.50 -4.10 -3.11
N PHE A 295 -14.81 -4.04 -2.84
CA PHE A 295 -15.63 -2.93 -3.29
C PHE A 295 -15.54 -1.81 -2.27
N SER A 296 -14.85 -0.73 -2.63
CA SER A 296 -14.62 0.41 -1.74
C SER A 296 -15.65 1.50 -1.99
N ARG A 297 -16.13 2.11 -0.89
CA ARG A 297 -17.06 3.24 -0.95
C ARG A 297 -16.39 4.50 -1.47
N PHE A 298 -16.98 5.10 -2.50
CA PHE A 298 -16.59 6.41 -3.03
C PHE A 298 -17.12 7.54 -2.14
N TYR A 299 -16.27 8.54 -1.95
CA TYR A 299 -16.62 9.83 -1.36
C TYR A 299 -16.21 10.94 -2.35
N PRO A 300 -17.12 11.88 -2.68
CA PRO A 300 -16.86 13.01 -3.56
C PRO A 300 -15.66 13.85 -3.10
N LEU A 301 -14.58 13.84 -3.88
CA LEU A 301 -13.35 14.60 -3.64
C LEU A 301 -12.78 15.10 -4.98
N TYR A 302 -11.76 15.95 -4.90
CA TYR A 302 -11.01 16.47 -6.04
C TYR A 302 -11.90 17.12 -7.12
N LYS A 303 -12.01 16.52 -8.31
CA LYS A 303 -12.80 17.04 -9.45
C LYS A 303 -14.23 16.50 -9.48
N MET A 304 -14.61 15.68 -8.51
CA MET A 304 -15.95 15.05 -8.44
C MET A 304 -16.76 15.51 -7.21
N GLN A 305 -16.49 16.71 -6.69
CA GLN A 305 -17.18 17.26 -5.51
C GLN A 305 -18.69 17.43 -5.68
N ASN A 306 -19.17 17.59 -6.92
CA ASN A 306 -20.60 17.72 -7.23
C ASN A 306 -21.33 16.38 -7.38
N HIS A 307 -20.66 15.25 -7.09
CA HIS A 307 -21.26 13.91 -7.12
C HIS A 307 -21.69 13.48 -5.71
N PHE A 308 -22.34 12.32 -5.58
CA PHE A 308 -22.78 11.77 -4.28
C PHE A 308 -21.98 10.52 -3.88
N PRO A 309 -21.82 10.24 -2.56
CA PRO A 309 -21.12 9.05 -2.09
C PRO A 309 -21.87 7.77 -2.48
N THR A 310 -21.16 6.65 -2.62
CA THR A 310 -21.81 5.38 -2.97
C THR A 310 -22.83 4.99 -1.91
N PRO A 311 -24.08 4.69 -2.29
CA PRO A 311 -25.03 4.06 -1.38
C PRO A 311 -24.51 2.69 -0.92
N VAL A 312 -24.81 2.32 0.33
CA VAL A 312 -24.41 1.01 0.87
C VAL A 312 -25.04 -0.13 0.07
N SER A 313 -26.30 0.04 -0.37
CA SER A 313 -27.01 -0.93 -1.19
C SER A 313 -26.31 -1.22 -2.52
N ALA A 314 -25.68 -0.23 -3.16
CA ALA A 314 -24.91 -0.44 -4.38
C ALA A 314 -23.65 -1.28 -4.14
N LEU A 315 -22.98 -1.09 -2.99
CA LEU A 315 -21.84 -1.92 -2.58
C LEU A 315 -22.27 -3.36 -2.27
N GLU A 316 -23.40 -3.53 -1.58
CA GLU A 316 -23.99 -4.86 -1.31
C GLU A 316 -24.36 -5.57 -2.60
N GLN A 317 -24.96 -4.87 -3.56
CA GLN A 317 -25.29 -5.40 -4.88
C GLN A 317 -24.03 -5.82 -5.66
N ALA A 318 -22.99 -4.98 -5.67
CA ALA A 318 -21.71 -5.31 -6.30
C ALA A 318 -21.09 -6.57 -5.67
N ARG A 319 -21.13 -6.67 -4.34
CA ARG A 319 -20.66 -7.84 -3.60
C ARG A 319 -21.45 -9.11 -3.97
N GLU A 320 -22.77 -9.02 -4.05
CA GLU A 320 -23.59 -10.15 -4.47
C GLU A 320 -23.26 -10.61 -5.89
N THR A 321 -23.08 -9.67 -6.83
CA THR A 321 -22.69 -9.97 -8.20
C THR A 321 -21.37 -10.74 -8.25
N ALA A 322 -20.37 -10.32 -7.48
CA ALA A 322 -19.08 -11.00 -7.39
C ALA A 322 -19.18 -12.41 -6.79
N LEU A 323 -19.97 -12.59 -5.73
CA LEU A 323 -20.22 -13.90 -5.10
C LEU A 323 -20.96 -14.84 -6.05
N LYS A 324 -21.99 -14.35 -6.77
CA LYS A 324 -22.71 -15.10 -7.81
C LYS A 324 -21.80 -15.48 -8.98
N ALA A 325 -20.86 -14.61 -9.34
CA ALA A 325 -19.83 -14.93 -10.31
C ALA A 325 -18.88 -16.03 -9.80
N GLY A 326 -18.83 -16.34 -8.51
CA GLY A 326 -18.06 -17.45 -7.96
C GLY A 326 -16.78 -17.05 -7.22
N LEU A 327 -16.53 -15.74 -7.07
CA LEU A 327 -15.48 -15.26 -6.17
C LEU A 327 -15.82 -15.61 -4.73
N LYS A 328 -14.80 -15.94 -3.93
CA LYS A 328 -14.98 -16.46 -2.56
C LYS A 328 -14.71 -15.44 -1.46
N TYR A 329 -13.87 -14.45 -1.76
CA TYR A 329 -13.46 -13.41 -0.82
C TYR A 329 -13.80 -12.05 -1.40
N VAL A 330 -14.98 -11.55 -1.03
CA VAL A 330 -15.51 -10.27 -1.51
C VAL A 330 -15.88 -9.39 -0.33
N TYR A 331 -15.19 -8.25 -0.25
CA TYR A 331 -15.26 -7.31 0.84
C TYR A 331 -15.95 -6.02 0.45
N ILE A 332 -16.51 -5.35 1.45
CA ILE A 332 -16.93 -3.96 1.33
C ILE A 332 -16.00 -3.13 2.20
N GLY A 333 -15.21 -2.27 1.56
CA GLY A 333 -14.23 -1.40 2.19
C GLY A 333 -14.72 0.03 2.34
N ASN A 334 -13.99 0.81 3.15
CA ASN A 334 -14.32 2.20 3.43
C ASN A 334 -15.75 2.38 4.01
N MET A 335 -16.18 1.38 4.79
CA MET A 335 -17.49 1.36 5.45
C MET A 335 -17.39 0.70 6.84
N PRO A 336 -16.80 1.41 7.83
CA PRO A 336 -16.52 0.83 9.15
C PRO A 336 -17.77 0.28 9.84
N GLY A 337 -17.69 -0.98 10.28
CA GLY A 337 -18.78 -1.69 10.98
C GLY A 337 -19.65 -2.54 10.06
N HIS A 338 -19.40 -2.54 8.75
CA HIS A 338 -20.13 -3.41 7.84
C HIS A 338 -19.65 -4.87 7.98
N LYS A 339 -20.57 -5.83 8.04
CA LYS A 339 -20.25 -7.26 8.22
C LYS A 339 -19.29 -7.81 7.15
N ALA A 340 -19.35 -7.28 5.94
CA ALA A 340 -18.50 -7.66 4.82
C ALA A 340 -17.07 -7.09 4.89
N GLU A 341 -16.66 -6.42 5.97
CA GLU A 341 -15.25 -6.13 6.26
C GLU A 341 -14.52 -7.38 6.83
N SER A 342 -15.28 -8.33 7.37
CA SER A 342 -14.74 -9.53 8.02
C SER A 342 -14.48 -10.68 7.04
N THR A 343 -13.48 -11.51 7.32
CA THR A 343 -13.18 -12.71 6.53
C THR A 343 -13.98 -13.90 7.06
N PHE A 344 -14.72 -14.55 6.17
CA PHE A 344 -15.45 -15.79 6.42
C PHE A 344 -14.82 -16.95 5.64
N CYS A 345 -14.90 -18.17 6.17
CA CYS A 345 -14.37 -19.34 5.48
C CYS A 345 -15.23 -19.67 4.25
N HIS A 346 -14.61 -19.78 3.08
CA HIS A 346 -15.32 -20.09 1.83
C HIS A 346 -15.94 -21.49 1.79
N LYS A 347 -15.57 -22.39 2.71
CA LYS A 347 -16.12 -23.74 2.82
C LYS A 347 -17.24 -23.85 3.86
N CYS A 348 -16.97 -23.46 5.11
CA CYS A 348 -17.93 -23.64 6.21
C CYS A 348 -18.74 -22.39 6.58
N GLY A 349 -18.47 -21.24 5.94
CA GLY A 349 -19.19 -19.98 6.18
C GLY A 349 -18.92 -19.30 7.52
N LYS A 350 -18.18 -19.93 8.44
CA LYS A 350 -17.89 -19.37 9.77
C LYS A 350 -16.90 -18.21 9.69
N LEU A 351 -17.03 -17.28 10.63
CA LEU A 351 -16.12 -16.15 10.83
C LEU A 351 -14.69 -16.64 11.11
N VAL A 352 -13.73 -16.12 10.36
CA VAL A 352 -12.29 -16.43 10.50
C VAL A 352 -11.54 -15.22 11.03
N ILE A 353 -11.81 -14.01 10.52
CA ILE A 353 -11.18 -12.79 11.01
C ILE A 353 -12.24 -11.71 11.12
N ALA A 354 -12.55 -11.28 12.34
CA ALA A 354 -13.43 -10.16 12.60
C ALA A 354 -12.71 -8.84 12.34
N ARG A 355 -13.37 -7.91 11.66
CA ARG A 355 -12.88 -6.54 11.43
C ARG A 355 -13.95 -5.51 11.67
N ARG A 356 -13.51 -4.34 12.16
CA ARG A 356 -14.29 -3.10 12.18
C ARG A 356 -13.37 -1.94 11.79
N GLY A 357 -13.41 -1.53 10.52
CA GLY A 357 -12.36 -0.70 9.94
C GLY A 357 -10.99 -1.37 10.08
N TYR A 358 -9.99 -0.63 10.59
CA TYR A 358 -8.61 -1.12 10.75
C TYR A 358 -8.36 -1.90 12.06
N ARG A 359 -9.40 -2.16 12.85
CA ARG A 359 -9.26 -2.93 14.10
C ARG A 359 -9.71 -4.37 13.88
N LEU A 360 -8.86 -5.30 14.30
CA LEU A 360 -9.21 -6.71 14.37
C LEU A 360 -10.00 -7.01 15.64
N GLY A 361 -10.92 -7.97 15.53
CA GLY A 361 -11.57 -8.63 16.66
C GLY A 361 -11.09 -10.07 16.77
N GLU A 362 -12.02 -11.01 16.87
CA GLU A 362 -11.71 -12.44 16.92
C GLU A 362 -10.94 -12.92 15.68
N MET A 363 -9.93 -13.76 15.91
CA MET A 363 -9.13 -14.39 14.87
C MET A 363 -9.12 -15.91 15.07
N HIS A 364 -9.87 -16.61 14.22
CA HIS A 364 -10.00 -18.07 14.16
C HIS A 364 -9.20 -18.65 13.00
N LEU A 365 -7.95 -18.20 12.83
CA LEU A 365 -7.02 -18.67 11.82
C LEU A 365 -5.89 -19.47 12.50
N LYS A 366 -5.58 -20.65 11.98
CA LYS A 366 -4.48 -21.50 12.45
C LYS A 366 -3.56 -21.81 11.27
N ASP A 367 -2.36 -21.24 11.27
CA ASP A 367 -1.34 -21.48 10.22
C ASP A 367 -1.85 -21.26 8.79
N GLY A 368 -2.68 -20.25 8.58
CA GLY A 368 -3.31 -19.96 7.28
C GLY A 368 -4.57 -20.77 6.96
N ASN A 369 -5.00 -21.64 7.87
CA ASN A 369 -6.19 -22.45 7.73
C ASN A 369 -7.32 -21.95 8.63
N CYS A 370 -8.56 -22.17 8.21
CA CYS A 370 -9.74 -21.94 9.03
C CYS A 370 -9.69 -22.79 10.30
N GLY A 371 -9.71 -22.15 11.48
CA GLY A 371 -9.69 -22.82 12.77
C GLY A 371 -10.91 -23.71 13.05
N HIS A 372 -11.99 -23.57 12.26
CA HIS A 372 -13.23 -24.32 12.44
C HIS A 372 -13.33 -25.59 11.58
N CYS A 373 -12.71 -25.61 10.40
CA CYS A 373 -12.86 -26.73 9.44
C CYS A 373 -11.57 -27.13 8.71
N GLY A 374 -10.44 -26.50 9.01
CA GLY A 374 -9.13 -26.82 8.43
C GLY A 374 -8.91 -26.36 6.99
N THR A 375 -9.90 -25.73 6.35
CA THR A 375 -9.76 -25.26 4.96
C THR A 375 -8.71 -24.14 4.87
N ALA A 376 -7.78 -24.26 3.93
CA ALA A 376 -6.79 -23.22 3.65
C ALA A 376 -7.45 -21.91 3.20
N ILE A 377 -7.01 -20.80 3.78
CA ILE A 377 -7.42 -19.43 3.42
C ILE A 377 -6.23 -18.82 2.64
N PRO A 378 -6.44 -18.31 1.42
CA PRO A 378 -5.34 -17.79 0.59
C PRO A 378 -4.75 -16.54 1.22
N GLY A 379 -3.44 -16.44 1.40
CA GLY A 379 -2.83 -15.22 1.94
C GLY A 379 -1.45 -15.43 2.53
N ILE A 380 -0.88 -14.34 3.03
CA ILE A 380 0.39 -14.30 3.76
C ILE A 380 0.05 -14.10 5.24
N TRP A 381 0.12 -15.17 6.03
CA TRP A 381 -0.39 -15.19 7.41
C TRP A 381 0.70 -15.18 8.48
N LYS A 382 1.96 -15.31 8.08
CA LYS A 382 3.14 -15.28 8.95
C LYS A 382 4.27 -14.54 8.25
N GLN A 383 5.14 -13.90 9.03
CA GLN A 383 6.41 -13.43 8.52
C GLN A 383 7.26 -14.65 8.10
N LYS A 384 8.05 -14.50 7.03
CA LYS A 384 9.08 -15.50 6.71
C LYS A 384 10.11 -15.43 7.84
N ALA A 385 10.38 -16.59 8.47
CA ALA A 385 11.31 -16.71 9.59
C ALA A 385 12.76 -16.41 9.17
#